data_AF-A0A351FDY8-F1
#
_entry.id   AF-A0A351FDY8-F1
#
_cell.length_a   1.000
_cell.length_b   1.000
_cell.length_c   1.000
_cell.angle_alpha   90.00
_cell.angle_beta   90.00
_cell.angle_gamma   90.00
#
_symmetry.space_group_name_H-M   'P 1'
#
loop_
_entity.id
_entity.type
_entity.pdbx_description
1 polymer ?
#
loop_
_entity_poly.entity_id
_entity_poly.type
_entity_poly.pdbx_seq_one_letter_code
_entity_poly.pdbx_strand_id
1 'polypeptide(L)'
;RSFKLAAGSFVFCRRDLFEECNGFPQNLYAGEEIFFSRAVKRLCRKKGISFEIVSDYPVITSSRKLLWHSNLRITANLLLLLFFPFAVRFRSLCGFWYHRPES
;
A
#
# COMPACT_ATOMS: atom_id res chain seq x y z
N ARG A 1 -16.20 -5.81 8.28
CA ARG A 1 -14.93 -6.57 8.11
C ARG A 1 -13.90 -5.62 7.50
N SER A 2 -12.99 -5.04 8.29
CA SER A 2 -11.94 -4.19 7.72
C SER A 2 -11.00 -5.06 6.91
N PHE A 3 -10.66 -4.66 5.68
CA PHE A 3 -9.60 -5.30 4.92
C PHE A 3 -8.31 -5.05 5.71
N LYS A 4 -7.87 -6.00 6.56
CA LYS A 4 -6.68 -5.90 7.44
C LYS A 4 -5.36 -5.73 6.65
N LEU A 5 -5.26 -4.79 5.72
CA LEU A 5 -4.07 -4.57 4.90
C LEU A 5 -3.03 -3.85 5.76
N ALA A 6 -1.76 -4.26 5.66
CA ALA A 6 -0.71 -3.49 6.31
C ALA A 6 -0.57 -2.15 5.58
N ALA A 7 -0.36 -1.09 6.35
CA ALA A 7 0.06 0.18 5.80
C ALA A 7 1.47 0.03 5.22
N GLY A 8 1.76 0.74 4.13
CA GLY A 8 3.09 0.73 3.50
C GLY A 8 4.17 1.45 4.32
N SER A 9 3.86 2.00 5.50
CA SER A 9 4.82 2.73 6.32
C SER A 9 5.78 1.80 7.07
N PHE A 10 5.25 0.82 7.81
CA PHE A 10 6.05 -0.14 8.56
C PHE A 10 5.40 -1.52 8.50
N VAL A 11 6.17 -2.51 8.05
CA VAL A 11 5.72 -3.90 7.97
C VAL A 11 6.80 -4.81 8.52
N PHE A 12 6.45 -5.57 9.55
CA PHE A 12 7.33 -6.59 10.12
C PHE A 12 6.90 -7.97 9.61
N CYS A 13 7.83 -8.71 9.04
CA CYS A 13 7.59 -10.04 8.49
C CYS A 13 8.76 -10.96 8.85
N ARG A 14 8.47 -12.24 9.12
CA ARG A 14 9.52 -13.25 9.23
C ARG A 14 10.20 -13.44 7.87
N ARG A 15 11.51 -13.65 7.89
CA ARG A 15 12.32 -13.79 6.68
C ARG A 15 11.85 -14.95 5.78
N ASP A 16 11.52 -16.10 6.36
CA ASP A 16 11.04 -17.27 5.62
C ASP A 16 9.75 -16.98 4.86
N LEU A 17 8.81 -16.25 5.47
CA LEU A 17 7.56 -15.85 4.82
C LEU A 17 7.79 -14.82 3.71
N PHE A 18 8.76 -13.92 3.90
CA PHE A 18 9.12 -12.91 2.91
C PHE A 18 9.74 -13.53 1.66
N GLU A 19 10.68 -14.47 1.84
CA GLU A 19 11.31 -15.19 0.73
C GLU A 19 10.29 -16.09 0.02
N GLU A 20 9.44 -16.82 0.76
CA GLU A 20 8.41 -17.69 0.18
C GLU A 20 7.33 -16.92 -0.59
N CYS A 21 7.05 -15.66 -0.24
CA CYS A 21 6.11 -14.83 -1.00
C CYS A 21 6.74 -14.05 -2.16
N ASN A 22 8.04 -14.23 -2.42
CA ASN A 22 8.85 -13.46 -3.38
C ASN A 22 8.92 -11.95 -3.06
N GLY A 23 8.78 -11.56 -1.79
CA GLY A 23 8.91 -10.18 -1.34
C GLY A 23 7.89 -9.21 -1.95
N PHE A 24 8.27 -7.94 -2.09
CA PHE A 24 7.43 -6.91 -2.67
C PHE A 24 7.45 -6.97 -4.21
N PRO A 25 6.29 -6.80 -4.87
CA PRO A 25 6.24 -6.76 -6.33
C PRO A 25 6.99 -5.53 -6.86
N GLN A 26 7.99 -5.75 -7.70
CA GLN A 26 8.80 -4.67 -8.30
C GLN A 26 8.16 -4.04 -9.55
N ASN A 27 7.05 -4.61 -10.04
CA ASN A 27 6.35 -4.18 -11.25
C ASN A 27 5.20 -3.18 -10.98
N LEU A 28 5.06 -2.74 -9.73
CA LEU A 28 4.06 -1.77 -9.29
C LEU A 28 4.77 -0.50 -8.81
N TYR A 29 4.25 0.66 -9.21
CA TYR A 29 4.77 1.96 -8.74
C TYR A 29 4.01 2.48 -7.51
N ALA A 30 2.87 1.87 -7.18
CA ALA A 30 2.07 2.16 -6.00
C ALA A 30 1.25 0.93 -5.57
N GLY A 31 0.99 0.80 -4.27
CA GLY A 31 0.13 -0.25 -3.72
C GLY A 31 0.83 -1.61 -3.61
N GLU A 32 2.16 -1.66 -3.73
CA GLU A 32 2.96 -2.87 -3.54
C GLU A 32 2.70 -3.55 -2.19
N GLU A 33 2.41 -2.76 -1.14
CA GLU A 33 2.10 -3.24 0.21
C GLU A 33 0.80 -4.06 0.27
N ILE A 34 -0.15 -3.77 -0.62
CA ILE A 34 -1.44 -4.47 -0.67
C ILE A 34 -1.23 -5.89 -1.21
N PHE A 35 -0.48 -6.01 -2.30
CA PHE A 35 -0.17 -7.31 -2.90
C PHE A 35 0.69 -8.16 -1.99
N PHE A 36 1.72 -7.56 -1.38
CA PHE A 36 2.55 -8.19 -0.37
C PHE A 36 1.71 -8.70 0.82
N SER A 37 0.88 -7.84 1.42
CA SER A 37 -0.01 -8.21 2.53
C SER A 37 -0.95 -9.37 2.17
N ARG A 38 -1.48 -9.38 0.94
CA ARG A 38 -2.35 -10.48 0.46
C ARG A 38 -1.58 -11.79 0.25
N ALA A 39 -0.33 -11.74 -0.18
CA ALA A 39 0.52 -12.92 -0.37
C ALA A 39 0.92 -13.51 0.98
N VAL A 40 1.46 -12.69 1.89
CA VAL A 40 1.85 -13.13 3.25
C VAL A 40 0.67 -13.71 4.00
N LYS A 41 -0.51 -13.06 3.98
CA LYS A 41 -1.72 -13.63 4.61
C LYS A 41 -2.11 -15.00 4.08
N ARG A 42 -1.89 -15.26 2.78
CA ARG A 42 -2.17 -16.58 2.19
C ARG A 42 -1.21 -17.62 2.76
N LEU A 43 0.08 -17.29 2.91
CA LEU A 43 1.08 -18.17 3.51
C LEU A 43 0.84 -18.40 5.01
N CYS A 44 0.56 -17.33 5.76
CA CYS A 44 0.19 -17.39 7.18
C CYS A 44 -0.97 -18.38 7.40
N ARG A 45 -2.04 -18.27 6.60
CA ARG A 45 -3.18 -19.22 6.66
C ARG A 45 -2.78 -20.65 6.37
N LYS A 46 -1.90 -20.89 5.38
CA LYS A 46 -1.42 -22.25 5.05
C LYS A 46 -0.57 -22.86 6.17
N LYS A 47 0.18 -22.04 6.89
CA LYS A 47 1.10 -22.48 7.96
C LYS A 47 0.49 -22.40 9.37
N GLY A 48 -0.78 -21.99 9.50
CA GLY A 48 -1.45 -21.83 10.80
C GLY A 48 -0.94 -20.64 11.63
N ILE A 49 -0.30 -19.66 11.01
CA ILE A 49 0.25 -18.46 11.66
C ILE A 49 -0.74 -17.29 11.43
N SER A 50 -0.84 -16.36 12.40
CA SER A 50 -1.68 -15.17 12.27
C SER A 50 -0.98 -14.02 11.54
N PHE A 51 -1.77 -13.09 11.02
CA PHE A 51 -1.30 -11.82 10.47
C PHE A 51 -2.13 -10.72 11.13
N GLU A 52 -1.47 -9.86 11.90
CA GLU A 52 -2.13 -8.85 12.72
C GLU A 52 -1.64 -7.43 12.39
N ILE A 53 -2.54 -6.47 12.60
CA ILE A 53 -2.23 -5.04 12.53
C ILE A 53 -2.07 -4.55 13.96
N VAL A 54 -0.94 -3.93 14.27
CA VAL A 54 -0.69 -3.30 15.56
C VAL A 54 -1.50 -2.00 15.63
N SER A 55 -2.57 -2.00 16.43
CA SER A 55 -3.46 -0.85 16.62
C SER A 55 -3.08 0.06 17.78
N ASP A 56 -2.26 -0.41 18.71
CA ASP A 56 -2.05 0.24 20.00
C ASP A 56 -1.20 1.52 19.88
N TYR A 57 -0.32 1.58 18.87
CA TYR A 57 0.55 2.72 18.58
C TYR A 57 0.44 3.11 17.10
N PRO A 58 -0.65 3.78 16.69
CA PRO A 58 -0.85 4.16 15.30
C PRO A 58 0.18 5.22 14.88
N VAL A 59 0.74 5.05 13.68
CA VAL A 59 1.68 6.02 13.11
C VAL A 59 0.91 7.28 12.70
N ILE A 60 1.14 8.38 13.40
CA ILE A 60 0.57 9.69 13.07
C ILE A 60 1.41 10.30 11.95
N THR A 61 0.90 10.22 10.72
CA THR A 61 1.54 10.87 9.57
C THR A 61 0.99 12.27 9.37
N SER A 62 1.85 13.23 9.04
CA SER A 62 1.41 14.58 8.68
C SER A 62 0.53 14.56 7.42
N SER A 63 -0.63 15.24 7.44
CA SER A 63 -1.57 15.39 6.32
C SER A 63 -1.03 16.20 5.13
N ARG A 64 0.29 16.39 5.03
CA ARG A 64 0.95 17.25 4.02
C ARG A 64 0.57 16.88 2.58
N LYS A 65 0.43 15.58 2.26
CA LYS A 65 -0.02 15.14 0.92
C LYS A 65 -1.48 15.52 0.60
N LEU A 66 -2.34 15.63 1.62
CA LEU A 66 -3.71 16.12 1.46
C LEU A 66 -3.76 17.64 1.33
N LEU A 67 -2.81 18.35 1.95
CA LEU A 67 -2.69 19.81 1.86
C LEU A 67 -2.07 20.27 0.53
N TRP A 68 -1.19 19.46 -0.07
CA TRP A 68 -0.49 19.79 -1.31
C TRP A 68 -1.34 19.63 -2.58
N HIS A 69 -2.43 18.85 -2.51
CA HIS A 69 -3.29 18.60 -3.66
C HIS A 69 -4.74 18.91 -3.31
N SER A 70 -5.42 19.65 -4.19
CA SER A 70 -6.85 19.90 -4.06
C SER A 70 -7.62 18.59 -3.88
N ASN A 71 -8.55 18.55 -2.92
CA ASN A 71 -9.38 17.38 -2.57
C ASN A 71 -9.98 16.69 -3.80
N LEU A 72 -10.34 17.45 -4.84
CA LEU A 72 -10.84 16.96 -6.13
C LEU A 72 -9.83 16.11 -6.92
N ARG A 73 -8.53 16.46 -6.89
CA ARG A 73 -7.49 15.66 -7.55
C ARG A 73 -7.20 14.37 -6.80
N ILE A 74 -7.32 14.39 -5.47
CA ILE A 74 -7.16 13.20 -4.63
C ILE A 74 -8.31 12.22 -4.89
N THR A 75 -9.56 12.70 -4.89
CA THR A 75 -10.73 11.85 -5.14
C THR A 75 -10.75 11.31 -6.58
N ALA A 76 -10.40 12.11 -7.58
CA ALA A 76 -10.31 11.64 -8.96
C ALA A 76 -9.25 10.54 -9.14
N ASN A 77 -8.05 10.69 -8.53
CA ASN A 77 -7.04 9.64 -8.55
C ASN A 77 -7.50 8.39 -7.79
N LEU A 78 -8.18 8.55 -6.65
CA LEU A 78 -8.72 7.42 -5.90
C LEU A 78 -9.78 6.65 -6.70
N LEU A 79 -10.67 7.37 -7.39
CA LEU A 79 -11.69 6.79 -8.28
C LEU A 79 -11.03 6.10 -9.48
N LEU A 80 -10.03 6.73 -10.10
CA LEU A 80 -9.28 6.11 -11.19
C LEU A 80 -8.65 4.79 -10.76
N LEU A 81 -8.05 4.74 -9.56
CA LEU A 81 -7.48 3.51 -9.00
C LEU A 81 -8.53 2.48 -8.61
N LEU A 82 -9.72 2.93 -8.18
CA LEU A 82 -10.85 2.06 -7.87
C LEU A 82 -11.36 1.36 -9.15
N PHE A 83 -11.55 2.11 -10.24
CA PHE A 83 -12.08 1.59 -11.50
C PHE A 83 -11.00 0.90 -12.36
N PHE A 84 -9.75 1.35 -12.25
CA PHE A 84 -8.61 0.84 -13.02
C PHE A 84 -7.42 0.55 -12.08
N PRO A 85 -7.46 -0.54 -11.30
CA PRO A 85 -6.38 -0.90 -10.38
C PRO A 85 -5.06 -1.18 -11.09
N PHE A 86 -5.07 -1.45 -12.40
CA PHE A 86 -3.86 -1.60 -13.21
C PHE A 86 -3.13 -0.28 -13.49
N ALA A 87 -3.77 0.88 -13.25
CA ALA A 87 -3.15 2.19 -13.44
C ALA A 87 -1.91 2.39 -12.55
N VAL A 88 -1.83 1.71 -11.39
CA VAL A 88 -0.64 1.71 -10.52
C VAL A 88 0.62 1.12 -11.16
N ARG A 89 0.49 0.44 -12.31
CA ARG A 89 1.62 -0.11 -13.08
C ARG A 89 2.28 0.93 -13.99
N PHE A 90 1.63 2.07 -14.22
CA PHE A 90 2.14 3.12 -15.09
C PHE A 90 2.61 4.31 -14.25
N ARG A 91 3.92 4.59 -14.32
CA ARG A 91 4.55 5.73 -13.63
C ARG A 91 3.86 7.06 -13.94
N SER A 92 3.40 7.24 -15.19
CA SER A 92 2.70 8.44 -15.66
C SER A 92 1.39 8.73 -14.91
N LEU A 93 0.68 7.69 -14.46
CA LEU A 93 -0.56 7.80 -13.70
C LEU A 93 -0.33 7.89 -12.19
N CYS A 94 0.89 7.60 -11.73
CA CYS A 94 1.30 7.75 -10.34
C CYS A 94 1.83 9.16 -10.03
N GLY A 95 1.64 10.15 -10.94
CA GLY A 95 2.12 11.51 -10.77
C GLY A 95 1.75 12.14 -9.42
N PHE A 96 0.58 11.81 -8.86
CA PHE A 96 0.17 12.22 -7.51
C PHE A 96 1.15 11.81 -6.39
N TRP A 97 1.80 10.65 -6.51
CA TRP A 97 2.76 10.17 -5.51
C TRP A 97 4.17 10.73 -5.71
N TYR A 98 4.54 11.05 -6.96
CA TYR A 98 5.93 11.36 -7.34
C TYR A 98 6.17 12.84 -7.69
N HIS A 99 5.15 13.63 -8.00
CA HIS A 99 5.29 15.07 -8.24
C HIS A 99 5.13 15.84 -6.93
N ARG A 100 6.22 16.47 -6.49
CA ARG A 100 6.20 17.49 -5.44
C ARG A 100 5.90 18.84 -6.11
N PRO A 101 4.91 19.62 -5.65
CA PRO A 101 4.74 20.98 -6.14
C PRO A 101 5.97 21.81 -5.76
N GLU A 102 6.52 22.53 -6.75
CA GLU A 102 7.54 23.55 -6.48
C GLU A 102 6.86 24.71 -5.74
N SER A 103 7.53 25.18 -4.69
CA SER A 103 7.08 26.26 -3.80
C SER A 103 7.01 27.60 -4.50
#